data_AF-A0A3C0ST45-F1
#
_entry.id   AF-A0A3C0ST45-F1
#
_cell.length_a   1.000
_cell.length_b   1.000
_cell.length_c   1.000
_cell.angle_alpha   90.00
_cell.angle_beta   90.00
_cell.angle_gamma   90.00
#
_symmetry.space_group_name_H-M   'P 1'
#
loop_
_entity.id
_entity.type
_entity.pdbx_description
1 polymer ?
#
loop_
_entity_poly.entity_id
_entity_poly.type
_entity_poly.pdbx_seq_one_letter_code
_entity_poly.pdbx_strand_id
1 'polypeptide(L)'
;MQEKEMISDYLAGLDASLAKYGGIIAETENEELRRTIQTLRNQDEARQYALSQKAKEKGYYIPAQPASANEIATVKQELSQG
;
A
#
# COMPACT_ATOMS: atom_id res chain seq x y z
N MET A 1 -8.98 -20.56 -3.87
CA MET A 1 -7.78 -20.31 -4.70
C MET A 1 -8.04 -19.13 -5.63
N GLN A 2 -9.05 -19.20 -6.52
CA GLN A 2 -9.45 -18.08 -7.38
C GLN A 2 -9.82 -16.79 -6.62
N GLU A 3 -10.58 -16.87 -5.52
CA GLU A 3 -10.94 -15.67 -4.74
C GLU A 3 -9.70 -14.98 -4.13
N LYS A 4 -8.72 -15.76 -3.66
CA LYS A 4 -7.45 -15.26 -3.12
C LYS A 4 -6.63 -14.56 -4.21
N GLU A 5 -6.55 -15.15 -5.40
CA GLU A 5 -5.85 -14.55 -6.55
C GLU A 5 -6.53 -13.25 -6.98
N MET A 6 -7.86 -13.25 -7.14
CA MET A 6 -8.61 -12.03 -7.46
C MET A 6 -8.40 -10.90 -6.44
N ILE A 7 -8.39 -11.23 -5.15
CA ILE A 7 -8.13 -10.24 -4.10
C ILE A 7 -6.70 -9.73 -4.17
N SER A 8 -5.73 -10.62 -4.45
CA SER A 8 -4.31 -10.25 -4.56
C SER A 8 -4.07 -9.36 -5.78
N ASP A 9 -4.65 -9.70 -6.93
CA ASP A 9 -4.56 -8.91 -8.16
C ASP A 9 -5.21 -7.53 -7.98
N TYR A 10 -6.34 -7.48 -7.29
CA TYR A 10 -7.01 -6.21 -7.03
C TYR A 10 -6.24 -5.34 -6.03
N LEU A 11 -5.65 -5.93 -4.98
CA LEU A 11 -4.75 -5.22 -4.06
C LEU A 11 -3.52 -4.66 -4.79
N ALA A 12 -2.89 -5.45 -5.66
CA ALA A 12 -1.76 -5.02 -6.48
C ALA A 12 -2.13 -3.87 -7.43
N GLY A 13 -3.35 -3.91 -7.99
CA GLY A 13 -3.89 -2.81 -8.81
C GLY A 13 -4.08 -1.51 -8.01
N LEU A 14 -4.55 -1.61 -6.76
CA LEU A 14 -4.67 -0.47 -5.86
C LEU A 14 -3.28 0.10 -5.50
N ASP A 15 -2.30 -0.75 -5.18
CA ASP A 15 -0.92 -0.33 -4.92
C ASP A 15 -0.31 0.47 -6.08
N ALA A 16 -0.44 -0.06 -7.30
CA ALA A 16 0.05 0.61 -8.50
C ALA A 16 -0.65 1.97 -8.72
N SER A 17 -1.95 2.05 -8.45
CA SER A 17 -2.74 3.27 -8.59
C SER A 17 -2.31 4.32 -7.56
N LEU A 18 -2.11 3.93 -6.31
CA LEU A 18 -1.65 4.81 -5.23
C LEU A 18 -0.27 5.40 -5.51
N ALA A 19 0.67 4.59 -5.99
CA ALA A 19 1.99 5.06 -6.43
C ALA A 19 1.88 6.08 -7.56
N LYS A 20 1.04 5.81 -8.56
CA LYS A 20 0.80 6.72 -9.70
C LYS A 20 0.17 8.04 -9.26
N TYR A 21 -0.80 8.02 -8.35
CA TYR A 21 -1.40 9.24 -7.81
C TYR A 21 -0.35 10.10 -7.09
N GLY A 22 0.56 9.49 -6.33
CA GLY A 22 1.67 10.18 -5.68
C GLY A 22 2.53 10.98 -6.65
N GLY A 23 2.91 10.36 -7.78
CA GLY A 23 3.66 11.04 -8.84
C GLY A 23 2.89 12.21 -9.46
N ILE A 24 1.62 11.99 -9.85
CA ILE A 24 0.78 13.04 -10.44
C ILE A 24 0.61 14.22 -9.48
N ILE A 25 0.33 13.97 -8.20
CA ILE A 25 0.14 15.03 -7.18
C ILE A 25 1.42 15.86 -6.99
N ALA A 26 2.60 15.23 -7.09
CA ALA A 26 3.88 15.90 -6.91
C ALA A 26 4.26 16.77 -8.11
N GLU A 27 3.91 16.35 -9.33
CA GLU A 27 4.34 16.99 -10.58
C GLU A 27 3.30 17.94 -11.18
N THR A 28 2.04 17.87 -10.76
CA THR A 28 0.99 18.70 -11.37
C THR A 28 0.94 20.13 -10.81
N GLU A 29 0.91 21.11 -11.71
CA GLU A 29 0.71 22.53 -11.40
C GLU A 29 -0.77 22.93 -11.40
N ASN A 30 -1.67 22.06 -11.89
CA ASN A 30 -3.12 22.33 -11.90
C ASN A 30 -3.73 21.97 -10.54
N GLU A 31 -4.20 22.98 -9.81
CA GLU A 31 -4.74 22.81 -8.45
C GLU A 31 -6.03 21.97 -8.39
N GLU A 32 -6.90 22.08 -9.40
CA GLU A 32 -8.15 21.31 -9.46
C GLU A 32 -7.87 19.83 -9.72
N LEU A 33 -6.96 19.55 -10.66
CA LEU A 33 -6.49 18.19 -10.92
C LEU A 33 -5.84 17.61 -9.67
N ARG A 34 -4.96 18.38 -9.00
CA ARG A 34 -4.30 17.96 -7.75
C ARG A 34 -5.32 17.53 -6.70
N ARG A 35 -6.34 18.36 -6.43
CA ARG A 35 -7.39 18.07 -5.44
C ARG A 35 -8.21 16.84 -5.82
N THR A 36 -8.51 16.68 -7.10
CA THR A 36 -9.23 15.52 -7.63
C THR A 36 -8.44 14.24 -7.40
N ILE A 37 -7.16 14.21 -7.78
CA ILE A 37 -6.29 13.04 -7.58
C ILE A 37 -6.07 12.74 -6.09
N GLN A 38 -5.96 13.76 -5.23
CA GLN A 38 -5.89 13.56 -3.78
C GLN A 38 -7.14 12.88 -3.23
N THR A 39 -8.32 13.26 -3.73
CA THR A 39 -9.59 12.63 -3.33
C THR A 39 -9.64 11.17 -3.76
N LEU A 40 -9.27 10.88 -5.01
CA LEU A 40 -9.21 9.50 -5.53
C LEU A 40 -8.21 8.64 -4.74
N ARG A 41 -7.02 9.17 -4.47
CA ARG A 41 -6.00 8.49 -3.65
C ARG A 41 -6.55 8.12 -2.27
N ASN A 42 -7.21 9.05 -1.60
CA ASN A 42 -7.76 8.81 -0.26
C ASN A 42 -8.88 7.76 -0.28
N GLN A 43 -9.72 7.74 -1.33
CA GLN A 43 -10.74 6.71 -1.50
C GLN A 43 -10.13 5.33 -1.77
N ASP A 44 -9.08 5.26 -2.59
CA ASP A 44 -8.39 4.01 -2.93
C ASP A 44 -7.62 3.45 -1.75
N GLU A 45 -7.00 4.30 -0.93
CA GLU A 45 -6.36 3.89 0.32
C GLU A 45 -7.37 3.29 1.30
N ALA A 46 -8.51 3.95 1.50
CA ALA A 46 -9.59 3.41 2.34
C ALA A 46 -10.11 2.05 1.82
N ARG A 47 -10.25 1.90 0.49
CA ARG A 47 -10.61 0.63 -0.14
C ARG A 47 -9.55 -0.45 0.07
N GLN A 48 -8.27 -0.09 -0.10
CA GLN A 48 -7.16 -1.00 0.08
C GLN A 48 -7.10 -1.52 1.51
N TYR A 49 -7.22 -0.64 2.50
CA TYR A 49 -7.25 -1.00 3.91
C TYR A 49 -8.43 -1.92 4.25
N ALA A 50 -9.64 -1.58 3.78
CA ALA A 50 -10.82 -2.42 4.02
C ALA A 50 -10.68 -3.81 3.38
N LEU A 51 -10.11 -3.88 2.18
CA LEU A 51 -9.89 -5.13 1.46
C LEU A 51 -8.80 -5.98 2.11
N SER A 52 -7.68 -5.38 2.53
CA SER A 52 -6.60 -6.11 3.21
C SER A 52 -7.07 -6.71 4.53
N GLN A 53 -7.94 -6.01 5.27
CA GLN A 53 -8.53 -6.55 6.49
C GLN A 53 -9.46 -7.75 6.20
N LYS A 54 -10.34 -7.63 5.20
CA LYS A 54 -11.17 -8.76 4.76
C LYS A 54 -10.33 -9.95 4.26
N ALA A 55 -9.25 -9.68 3.53
CA ALA A 55 -8.36 -10.71 3.03
C ALA A 55 -7.64 -11.44 4.18
N LYS A 56 -7.29 -10.70 5.25
CA LYS A 56 -6.70 -11.25 6.48
C LYS A 56 -7.70 -12.11 7.25
N GLU A 57 -8.94 -11.64 7.42
CA GLU A 57 -10.02 -12.41 8.08
C GLU A 57 -10.32 -13.73 7.37
N LYS A 58 -10.29 -13.73 6.03
CA LYS A 58 -10.51 -14.94 5.22
C LYS A 58 -9.28 -15.86 5.13
N GLY A 59 -8.15 -15.48 5.72
CA GLY A 59 -6.88 -16.23 5.60
C GLY A 59 -6.26 -16.22 4.20
N TYR A 60 -6.74 -15.33 3.32
CA TYR A 60 -6.24 -15.19 1.95
C TYR A 60 -5.01 -14.31 1.87
N TYR A 61 -4.84 -13.42 2.85
CA TYR A 61 -3.67 -12.56 2.99
C TYR A 61 -2.94 -12.93 4.28
N ILE A 62 -1.74 -13.49 4.13
CA ILE A 62 -0.79 -13.61 5.23
C ILE A 62 0.05 -12.32 5.15
N PRO A 63 -0.17 -11.33 6.03
CA PRO A 63 0.73 -10.18 6.09
C PRO A 63 2.15 -10.70 6.27
N ALA A 64 3.14 -10.03 5.67
CA ALA A 64 4.54 -10.35 5.91
C ALA A 64 4.75 -10.51 7.43
N GLN A 65 5.36 -11.63 7.85
CA GLN A 65 5.62 -11.82 9.26
C GLN A 65 6.37 -10.60 9.77
N PRO A 66 6.00 -10.06 10.95
CA PRO A 66 6.76 -8.96 11.53
C PRO A 66 8.22 -9.40 11.59
N ALA A 67 9.13 -8.54 11.11
CA ALA A 67 10.55 -8.79 11.20
C ALA A 67 10.90 -9.11 12.66
N SER A 68 11.76 -10.10 12.87
CA SER A 68 12.19 -10.46 14.21
C SER A 68 12.91 -9.28 14.87
N ALA A 69 12.85 -9.20 16.19
CA ALA A 69 13.54 -8.14 16.92
C ALA A 69 15.04 -8.07 16.59
N ASN A 70 15.66 -9.21 16.28
CA ASN A 70 17.04 -9.30 15.82
C ASN A 70 17.25 -8.66 14.44
N GLU A 71 16.40 -8.96 13.46
CA GLU A 71 16.52 -8.34 12.12
C GLU A 71 16.35 -6.82 12.19
N ILE A 72 15.42 -6.34 13.02
CA ILE A 72 15.23 -4.90 13.26
C ILE A 72 16.48 -4.28 13.91
N ALA A 73 17.07 -4.96 14.90
CA ALA A 73 18.27 -4.47 15.57
C ALA A 73 19.48 -4.41 14.62
N THR A 74 19.69 -5.43 13.81
CA THR A 74 20.76 -5.48 12.80
C THR A 74 20.61 -4.33 11.80
N VAL A 75 19.43 -4.16 11.20
CA VAL A 75 19.20 -3.08 10.22
C VAL A 75 19.38 -1.68 10.86
N LYS A 76 18.91 -1.48 12.10
CA LYS A 76 19.14 -0.21 12.82
C LYS A 76 20.62 0.06 13.06
N GLN A 77 21.39 -0.96 13.40
CA GLN A 77 22.82 -0.83 13.67
C GLN A 77 23.61 -0.52 12.39
N GLU A 78 23.26 -1.14 11.26
CA GLU A 78 23.82 -0.85 9.93
C GLU A 78 23.50 0.60 9.51
N LEU A 79 22.24 1.04 9.69
CA LEU A 79 21.82 2.39 9.29
C LEU A 79 22.42 3.51 10.16
N SER A 80 22.78 3.21 11.42
CA SER A 80 23.38 4.18 12.33
C SER A 80 24.89 4.35 12.15
N GLN A 81 25.51 3.51 11.32
CA GLN A 81 26.95 3.53 11.04
C GLN A 81 27.30 4.12 9.65
N GLY A 82 26.29 4.54 8.87
CA GLY A 82 26.46 5.30 7.63
C GLY A 82 26.24 6.79 7.83
#